data_AF-A0A183D0N4-F1
#
_entry.id   AF-A0A183D0N4-F1
#
_cell.length_a   1.000
_cell.length_b   1.000
_cell.length_c   1.000
_cell.angle_alpha   90.00
_cell.angle_beta   90.00
_cell.angle_gamma   90.00
#
_symmetry.space_group_name_H-M   'P 1'
#
loop_
_entity.id
_entity.type
_entity.pdbx_description
1 polymer ?
#
loop_
_entity_poly.entity_id
_entity_poly.type
_entity_poly.pdbx_seq_one_letter_code
_entity_poly.pdbx_strand_id
1 'polypeptide(L)'
;MGAYLQLSLFNIFKKLAVLYKNRPMHEIKRSSHFELYQFGYHLLRKFFADYKRIGSRLLPEILFWKGPKESFEIANGYGAYEITACGRKGKEILWPEELDNELRALYEEYLLFEEKPEGVDIVEYIEQGLSRSRTRRQIIRHMKSYGLNSFGHRAKRNDAESRPSSTNFEPETIDRIHFLVKEFKNTTHSSPSDDLVNFIRKNLPRKYNRTQIIKQLRYEGIHYEPPTKRR
;
A
#
# COMPACT_ATOMS: atom_id res chain seq x y z
N MET A 1 -21.69 19.94 -2.26
CA MET A 1 -22.81 19.13 -2.81
C MET A 1 -22.41 18.50 -4.14
N GLY A 2 -21.79 17.33 -4.11
CA GLY A 2 -21.35 16.54 -5.29
C GLY A 2 -21.95 15.14 -5.36
N ALA A 3 -22.97 14.84 -4.56
CA ALA A 3 -23.34 13.47 -4.18
C ALA A 3 -24.47 12.81 -5.00
N TYR A 4 -24.92 13.40 -6.12
CA TYR A 4 -26.21 12.99 -6.72
C TYR A 4 -26.12 12.50 -8.18
N LEU A 5 -24.98 11.99 -8.62
CA LEU A 5 -24.83 11.45 -9.98
C LEU A 5 -25.00 9.94 -9.95
N GLN A 6 -26.24 9.45 -9.87
CA GLN A 6 -26.53 8.01 -9.82
C GLN A 6 -27.42 7.58 -10.99
N LEU A 7 -27.07 6.47 -11.67
CA LEU A 7 -27.77 5.97 -12.84
C LEU A 7 -29.27 5.75 -12.62
N SER A 8 -29.65 5.29 -11.43
CA SER A 8 -31.05 5.09 -11.03
C SER A 8 -31.87 6.39 -11.13
N LEU A 9 -31.26 7.52 -10.77
CA LEU A 9 -31.90 8.84 -10.82
C LEU A 9 -32.05 9.33 -12.26
N PHE A 10 -31.07 9.07 -13.13
CA PHE A 10 -31.19 9.33 -14.57
C PHE A 10 -32.34 8.53 -15.20
N ASN A 11 -32.57 7.29 -14.76
CA ASN A 11 -33.71 6.49 -15.22
C ASN A 11 -35.06 7.11 -14.80
N ILE A 12 -35.14 7.70 -13.61
CA ILE A 12 -36.34 8.42 -13.16
C ILE A 12 -36.57 9.66 -14.03
N PHE A 13 -35.52 10.46 -14.31
CA PHE A 13 -35.65 11.61 -15.20
C PHE A 13 -35.98 11.22 -16.63
N LYS A 14 -35.47 10.10 -17.14
CA LYS A 14 -35.85 9.56 -18.45
C LYS A 14 -37.34 9.24 -18.50
N LYS A 15 -37.88 8.59 -17.47
CA LYS A 15 -39.32 8.31 -17.35
C LYS A 15 -40.14 9.60 -17.30
N LEU A 16 -39.72 10.59 -16.52
CA LEU A 16 -40.37 11.91 -16.47
C LEU A 16 -40.32 12.64 -17.82
N ALA A 17 -39.19 12.60 -18.52
CA ALA A 17 -39.05 13.20 -19.84
C ALA A 17 -39.99 12.55 -20.87
N VAL A 18 -40.18 11.22 -20.81
CA VAL A 18 -41.16 10.53 -21.65
C VAL A 18 -42.59 10.96 -21.31
N LEU A 19 -42.93 11.09 -20.02
CA LEU A 19 -44.26 11.52 -19.58
C LEU A 19 -44.60 12.95 -20.03
N TYR A 20 -43.60 13.83 -20.12
CA TYR A 20 -43.78 15.24 -20.52
C TYR A 20 -43.51 15.53 -22.00
N LYS A 21 -43.07 14.54 -22.79
CA LYS A 21 -42.62 14.71 -24.18
C LYS A 21 -43.62 15.45 -25.08
N ASN A 22 -44.92 15.26 -24.85
CA ASN A 22 -46.00 15.82 -25.65
C ASN A 22 -46.86 16.84 -24.88
N ARG A 23 -46.41 17.30 -23.69
CA ARG A 23 -47.18 18.25 -22.88
C ARG A 23 -46.61 19.67 -23.02
N PRO A 24 -47.46 20.69 -23.12
CA PRO A 24 -47.01 22.07 -23.13
C PRO A 24 -46.50 22.49 -21.74
N MET A 25 -45.54 23.42 -21.71
CA MET A 25 -44.82 23.84 -20.50
C MET A 25 -45.74 24.28 -19.34
N HIS A 26 -46.92 24.83 -19.62
CA HIS A 26 -47.88 25.24 -18.60
C HIS A 26 -48.52 24.06 -17.85
N GLU A 27 -48.73 22.92 -18.53
CA GLU A 27 -49.22 21.68 -17.89
C GLU A 27 -48.15 21.03 -17.03
N ILE A 28 -46.88 21.08 -17.49
CA ILE A 28 -45.74 20.54 -16.75
C ILE A 28 -45.58 21.30 -15.43
N LYS A 29 -45.69 22.64 -15.45
CA LYS A 29 -45.63 23.50 -14.25
C LYS A 29 -46.74 23.24 -13.23
N ARG A 30 -47.90 22.74 -13.68
CA ARG A 30 -49.04 22.41 -12.82
C ARG A 30 -48.94 21.00 -12.22
N SER A 31 -47.98 20.19 -12.68
CA SER A 31 -47.81 18.83 -12.21
C SER A 31 -47.14 18.77 -10.83
N SER A 32 -47.53 17.79 -10.01
CA SER A 32 -46.89 17.53 -8.71
C SER A 32 -45.41 17.14 -8.82
N HIS A 33 -44.93 16.76 -10.01
CA HIS A 33 -43.55 16.33 -10.23
C HIS A 33 -42.71 17.41 -10.93
N PHE A 34 -43.20 18.65 -11.00
CA PHE A 34 -42.48 19.76 -11.62
C PHE A 34 -41.15 20.06 -10.91
N GLU A 35 -41.15 20.05 -9.57
CA GLU A 35 -39.93 20.27 -8.77
C GLU A 35 -38.87 19.21 -9.05
N LEU A 36 -39.29 17.95 -9.21
CA LEU A 36 -38.40 16.84 -9.56
C LEU A 36 -37.84 16.99 -10.99
N TYR A 37 -38.65 17.49 -11.92
CA TYR A 37 -38.20 17.84 -13.27
C TYR A 37 -37.17 18.97 -13.25
N GLN A 38 -37.43 20.04 -12.49
CA GLN A 38 -36.51 21.18 -12.35
C GLN A 38 -35.20 20.74 -11.69
N PHE A 39 -35.26 19.91 -10.66
CA PHE A 39 -34.08 19.32 -10.03
C PHE A 39 -33.27 18.48 -11.03
N GLY A 40 -33.94 17.63 -11.82
CA GLY A 40 -33.30 16.85 -12.88
C GLY A 40 -32.61 17.71 -13.92
N TYR A 41 -33.24 18.81 -14.35
CA TYR A 41 -32.63 19.77 -15.27
C TYR A 41 -31.33 20.37 -14.73
N HIS A 42 -31.33 20.85 -13.48
CA HIS A 42 -30.13 21.42 -12.86
C HIS A 42 -29.04 20.36 -12.64
N LEU A 43 -29.43 19.14 -12.25
CA LEU A 43 -28.50 18.04 -12.07
C LEU A 43 -27.84 17.65 -13.39
N LEU A 44 -28.61 17.45 -14.46
CA LEU A 44 -28.10 17.10 -15.79
C LEU A 44 -27.17 18.18 -16.33
N ARG A 45 -27.55 19.46 -16.18
CA ARG A 45 -26.71 20.58 -16.59
C ARG A 45 -25.36 20.57 -15.86
N LYS A 46 -25.34 20.27 -14.56
CA LYS A 46 -24.11 20.13 -13.78
C LYS A 46 -23.31 18.90 -14.19
N PHE A 47 -23.97 17.76 -14.40
CA PHE A 47 -23.33 16.53 -14.87
C PHE A 47 -22.58 16.75 -16.18
N PHE A 48 -23.19 17.38 -17.18
CA PHE A 48 -22.52 17.64 -18.45
C PHE A 48 -21.41 18.68 -18.33
N ALA A 49 -21.50 19.63 -17.40
CA ALA A 49 -20.40 20.55 -17.10
C ALA A 49 -19.20 19.80 -16.48
N ASP A 50 -19.45 18.89 -15.53
CA ASP A 50 -18.42 18.05 -14.94
C ASP A 50 -17.85 17.03 -15.95
N TYR A 51 -18.68 16.48 -16.83
CA TYR A 51 -18.26 15.57 -17.90
C TYR A 51 -17.31 16.26 -18.88
N LYS A 52 -17.55 17.53 -19.22
CA LYS A 52 -16.62 18.31 -20.06
C LYS A 52 -15.25 18.50 -19.42
N ARG A 53 -15.19 18.55 -18.08
CA ARG A 53 -13.94 18.75 -17.32
C ARG A 53 -13.19 17.44 -17.07
N ILE A 54 -13.91 16.37 -16.72
CA ILE A 54 -13.34 15.09 -16.26
C ILE A 54 -13.29 14.05 -17.37
N GLY A 55 -14.15 14.16 -18.38
CA GLY A 55 -14.26 13.23 -19.49
C GLY A 55 -14.84 11.86 -19.10
N SER A 56 -14.35 10.81 -19.77
CA SER A 56 -14.82 9.43 -19.62
C SER A 56 -14.66 8.86 -18.20
N ARG A 57 -13.74 9.41 -17.41
CA ARG A 57 -13.53 9.02 -16.00
C ARG A 57 -14.73 9.30 -15.10
N LEU A 58 -15.68 10.13 -15.53
CA LEU A 58 -16.92 10.39 -14.81
C LEU A 58 -17.97 9.28 -15.04
N LEU A 59 -17.88 8.49 -16.12
CA LEU A 59 -18.91 7.48 -16.45
C LEU A 59 -19.00 6.35 -15.41
N PRO A 60 -17.87 5.75 -14.95
CA PRO A 60 -17.93 4.72 -13.91
C PRO A 60 -18.47 5.26 -12.59
N GLU A 61 -18.28 6.56 -12.30
CA GLU A 61 -18.76 7.19 -11.07
C GLU A 61 -20.29 7.16 -10.95
N ILE A 62 -21.02 7.09 -12.07
CA ILE A 62 -22.49 7.07 -12.11
C ILE A 62 -23.07 5.75 -11.58
N LEU A 63 -22.27 4.69 -11.57
CA LEU A 63 -22.69 3.35 -11.18
C LEU A 63 -22.73 3.15 -9.66
N PHE A 64 -22.02 3.99 -8.91
CA PHE A 64 -21.81 3.77 -7.47
C PHE A 64 -22.30 4.95 -6.64
N TRP A 65 -22.78 4.65 -5.43
CA TRP A 65 -23.09 5.68 -4.44
C TRP A 65 -21.80 6.38 -4.02
N LYS A 66 -21.81 7.71 -4.07
CA LYS A 66 -20.66 8.54 -3.70
C LYS A 66 -20.82 9.04 -2.27
N GLY A 67 -19.79 8.80 -1.46
CA GLY A 67 -19.69 9.37 -0.14
C GLY A 67 -19.21 10.83 -0.18
N PRO A 68 -19.03 11.45 1.00
CA PRO A 68 -18.52 12.81 1.10
C PRO A 68 -17.12 12.99 0.49
N LYS A 69 -16.26 11.96 0.61
CA LYS A 69 -14.90 11.95 0.05
C LYS A 69 -14.92 11.99 -1.48
N GLU A 70 -15.64 11.06 -2.09
CA GLU A 70 -15.70 10.90 -3.54
C GLU A 70 -16.39 12.12 -4.17
N SER A 71 -17.42 12.66 -3.50
CA SER A 71 -18.07 13.91 -3.91
C SER A 71 -17.11 15.10 -3.93
N PHE A 72 -16.15 15.14 -3.01
CA PHE A 72 -15.12 16.17 -2.96
C PHE A 72 -14.09 15.98 -4.06
N GLU A 73 -13.68 14.75 -4.34
CA GLU A 73 -12.73 14.41 -5.41
C GLU A 73 -13.32 14.69 -6.80
N ILE A 74 -14.58 14.35 -7.05
CA ILE A 74 -15.24 14.70 -8.31
C ILE A 74 -15.30 16.22 -8.49
N ALA A 75 -15.58 16.98 -7.42
CA ALA A 75 -15.66 18.44 -7.51
C ALA A 75 -14.29 19.10 -7.70
N ASN A 76 -13.26 18.67 -6.97
CA ASN A 76 -11.96 19.35 -6.90
C ASN A 76 -10.84 18.66 -7.68
N GLY A 77 -11.12 17.51 -8.30
CA GLY A 77 -10.14 16.64 -8.97
C GLY A 77 -9.77 15.43 -8.10
N TYR A 78 -9.54 14.29 -8.75
CA TYR A 78 -9.09 13.07 -8.08
C TYR A 78 -7.76 13.32 -7.35
N GLY A 79 -7.66 12.83 -6.11
CA GLY A 79 -6.52 13.08 -5.22
C GLY A 79 -6.58 14.40 -4.43
N ALA A 80 -7.52 15.31 -4.72
CA ALA A 80 -7.65 16.57 -3.98
C ALA A 80 -8.02 16.37 -2.50
N TYR A 81 -8.80 15.33 -2.18
CA TYR A 81 -9.18 15.02 -0.81
C TYR A 81 -7.96 14.62 0.03
N GLU A 82 -7.05 13.84 -0.51
CA GLU A 82 -5.82 13.42 0.19
C GLU A 82 -4.86 14.60 0.42
N ILE A 83 -4.87 15.58 -0.48
CA ILE A 83 -4.13 16.85 -0.30
C ILE A 83 -4.69 17.67 0.86
N THR A 84 -6.01 17.73 1.00
CA THR A 84 -6.69 18.58 1.98
C THR A 84 -6.84 17.92 3.34
N ALA A 85 -7.10 16.62 3.40
CA ALA A 85 -7.26 15.87 4.65
C ALA A 85 -5.93 15.64 5.40
N CYS A 86 -4.80 15.57 4.68
CA CYS A 86 -3.50 15.21 5.28
C CYS A 86 -2.52 16.39 5.45
N GLY A 87 -2.94 17.63 5.16
CA GLY A 87 -2.08 18.82 5.22
C GLY A 87 -0.84 18.72 4.32
N ARG A 88 0.26 19.42 4.67
CA ARG A 88 1.52 19.50 3.88
C ARG A 88 2.11 18.13 3.49
N LYS A 89 1.76 17.04 4.19
CA LYS A 89 2.19 15.66 3.88
C LYS A 89 1.41 15.00 2.73
N GLY A 90 0.20 15.47 2.39
CA GLY A 90 -0.62 14.92 1.30
C GLY A 90 -0.06 15.22 -0.09
N LYS A 91 0.56 16.40 -0.27
CA LYS A 91 1.23 16.78 -1.54
C LYS A 91 2.43 15.89 -1.87
N GLU A 92 3.07 15.32 -0.83
CA GLU A 92 4.24 14.44 -0.95
C GLU A 92 3.86 12.99 -1.29
N ILE A 93 2.60 12.60 -1.08
CA ILE A 93 2.11 11.21 -1.24
C ILE A 93 1.38 11.00 -2.58
N LEU A 94 0.91 12.08 -3.24
CA LEU A 94 0.26 11.93 -4.53
C LEU A 94 1.24 11.36 -5.56
N TRP A 95 0.99 10.11 -5.95
CA TRP A 95 1.63 9.48 -7.09
C TRP A 95 0.63 9.55 -8.25
N PRO A 96 0.76 10.56 -9.13
CA PRO A 96 -0.17 10.73 -10.22
C PRO A 96 0.07 9.64 -11.29
N GLU A 97 -0.95 9.37 -12.10
CA GLU A 97 -0.92 8.31 -13.12
C GLU A 97 0.19 8.53 -14.16
N GLU A 98 0.53 9.79 -14.45
CA GLU A 98 1.64 10.13 -15.33
C GLU A 98 2.97 9.61 -14.76
N LEU A 99 3.17 9.76 -13.45
CA LEU A 99 4.36 9.28 -12.74
C LEU A 99 4.37 7.75 -12.64
N ASP A 100 3.20 7.10 -12.59
CA ASP A 100 3.07 5.65 -12.68
C ASP A 100 3.54 5.11 -14.05
N ASN A 101 3.10 5.77 -15.12
CA ASN A 101 3.48 5.38 -16.47
C ASN A 101 4.96 5.62 -16.72
N GLU A 102 5.51 6.74 -16.24
CA GLU A 102 6.95 7.02 -16.27
C GLU A 102 7.74 5.96 -15.50
N LEU A 103 7.33 5.62 -14.27
CA LEU A 103 8.01 4.58 -13.48
C LEU A 103 8.02 3.23 -14.20
N ARG A 104 6.89 2.84 -14.83
CA ARG A 104 6.81 1.58 -15.57
C ARG A 104 7.69 1.60 -16.82
N ALA A 105 7.66 2.69 -17.59
CA ALA A 105 8.50 2.85 -18.76
C ALA A 105 9.99 2.80 -18.41
N LEU A 106 10.42 3.51 -17.36
CA LEU A 106 11.80 3.49 -16.88
C LEU A 106 12.21 2.11 -16.34
N TYR A 107 11.29 1.39 -15.71
CA TYR A 107 11.53 0.02 -15.26
C TYR A 107 11.76 -0.93 -16.45
N GLU A 108 10.92 -0.85 -17.48
CA GLU A 108 11.04 -1.65 -18.70
C GLU A 108 12.31 -1.30 -19.49
N GLU A 109 12.61 -0.01 -19.63
CA GLU A 109 13.85 0.47 -20.25
C GLU A 109 15.09 -0.07 -19.52
N TYR A 110 15.09 -0.03 -18.18
CA TYR A 110 16.18 -0.59 -17.39
C TYR A 110 16.37 -2.11 -17.59
N LEU A 111 15.28 -2.85 -17.84
CA LEU A 111 15.34 -4.29 -18.13
C LEU A 111 15.87 -4.58 -19.54
N LEU A 112 15.71 -3.65 -20.48
CA LEU A 112 16.14 -3.80 -21.87
C LEU A 112 17.64 -3.53 -22.07
N PHE A 113 18.34 -2.92 -21.10
CA PHE A 113 19.79 -2.74 -21.19
C PHE A 113 20.51 -4.11 -21.17
N GLU A 114 21.19 -4.44 -22.28
CA GLU A 114 22.05 -5.62 -22.41
C GLU A 114 23.24 -5.56 -21.43
N GLU A 115 23.82 -4.37 -21.27
CA GLU A 115 24.85 -4.06 -20.29
C GLU A 115 24.32 -3.01 -19.31
N LYS A 116 24.10 -3.42 -18.07
CA LYS A 116 23.53 -2.53 -17.05
C LYS A 116 24.59 -1.51 -16.63
N PRO A 117 24.24 -0.21 -16.55
CA PRO A 117 25.18 0.82 -16.13
C PRO A 117 25.83 0.45 -14.79
N GLU A 118 27.16 0.37 -14.77
CA GLU A 118 27.92 -0.09 -13.61
C GLU A 118 27.61 0.76 -12.37
N GLY A 119 27.17 0.10 -11.30
CA GLY A 119 26.91 0.74 -10.01
C GLY A 119 25.52 1.37 -9.85
N VAL A 120 24.72 1.50 -10.92
CA VAL A 120 23.38 2.12 -10.84
C VAL A 120 22.31 1.04 -10.62
N ASP A 121 21.67 1.11 -9.44
CA ASP A 121 20.54 0.24 -9.11
C ASP A 121 19.27 0.66 -9.87
N ILE A 122 18.35 -0.27 -10.12
CA ILE A 122 17.09 0.00 -10.84
C ILE A 122 16.30 1.14 -10.21
N VAL A 123 16.31 1.23 -8.89
CA VAL A 123 15.62 2.28 -8.14
C VAL A 123 16.32 3.64 -8.33
N GLU A 124 17.64 3.64 -8.46
CA GLU A 124 18.44 4.86 -8.66
C GLU A 124 18.31 5.38 -10.09
N TYR A 125 18.24 4.48 -11.07
CA TYR A 125 17.91 4.81 -12.45
C TYR A 125 16.51 5.43 -12.56
N ILE A 126 15.51 4.82 -11.93
CA ILE A 126 14.15 5.38 -11.87
C ILE A 126 14.14 6.74 -11.16
N GLU A 127 14.85 6.88 -10.04
CA GLU A 127 14.93 8.15 -9.29
C GLU A 127 15.49 9.30 -10.14
N GLN A 128 16.42 9.02 -11.05
CA GLN A 128 17.00 10.00 -11.98
C GLN A 128 16.11 10.30 -13.19
N GLY A 129 15.30 9.33 -13.64
CA GLY A 129 14.46 9.46 -14.84
C GLY A 129 13.06 10.04 -14.62
N LEU A 130 12.57 10.11 -13.38
CA LEU A 130 11.22 10.62 -13.09
C LEU A 130 11.12 12.13 -13.32
N SER A 131 10.02 12.58 -13.95
CA SER A 131 9.74 14.01 -14.16
C SER A 131 9.61 14.81 -12.86
N ARG A 132 9.19 14.14 -11.79
CA ARG A 132 9.05 14.71 -10.44
C ARG A 132 9.94 13.94 -9.49
N SER A 133 10.83 14.66 -8.81
CA SER A 133 11.72 14.04 -7.81
C SER A 133 10.91 13.35 -6.72
N ARG A 134 11.29 12.10 -6.44
CA ARG A 134 10.73 11.27 -5.37
C ARG A 134 11.85 10.63 -4.61
N THR A 135 11.62 10.41 -3.32
CA THR A 135 12.60 9.69 -2.51
C THR A 135 12.66 8.23 -2.95
N ARG A 136 13.85 7.65 -2.96
CA ARG A 136 14.09 6.20 -3.07
C ARG A 136 13.06 5.33 -2.33
N ARG A 137 12.68 5.71 -1.10
CA ARG A 137 11.71 4.97 -0.28
C ARG A 137 10.29 5.00 -0.85
N GLN A 138 9.87 6.13 -1.44
CA GLN A 138 8.58 6.25 -2.12
C GLN A 138 8.57 5.39 -3.39
N ILE A 139 9.64 5.44 -4.19
CA ILE A 139 9.78 4.65 -5.41
C ILE A 139 9.69 3.15 -5.09
N ILE A 140 10.46 2.65 -4.11
CA ILE A 140 10.42 1.24 -3.69
C ILE A 140 9.02 0.82 -3.24
N ARG A 141 8.31 1.69 -2.50
CA ARG A 141 6.94 1.41 -2.05
C ARG A 141 5.99 1.25 -3.24
N HIS A 142 6.09 2.13 -4.23
CA HIS A 142 5.26 2.08 -5.44
C HIS A 142 5.63 0.90 -6.35
N MET A 143 6.91 0.60 -6.55
CA MET A 143 7.34 -0.60 -7.28
C MET A 143 6.74 -1.87 -6.66
N LYS A 144 6.74 -1.97 -5.33
CA LYS A 144 6.14 -3.12 -4.61
C LYS A 144 4.64 -3.22 -4.79
N SER A 145 3.89 -2.11 -4.84
CA SER A 145 2.44 -2.17 -5.09
C SER A 145 2.11 -2.68 -6.50
N TYR A 146 3.02 -2.49 -7.46
CA TYR A 146 2.89 -3.02 -8.82
C TYR A 146 3.49 -4.43 -9.00
N GLY A 147 4.02 -5.05 -7.94
CA GLY A 147 4.70 -6.35 -8.03
C GLY A 147 6.03 -6.28 -8.81
N LEU A 148 6.58 -5.09 -9.02
CA LEU A 148 7.86 -4.89 -9.70
C LEU A 148 9.01 -5.20 -8.74
N ASN A 149 10.03 -5.89 -9.24
CA ASN A 149 11.19 -6.26 -8.44
C ASN A 149 12.05 -5.03 -8.15
N SER A 150 12.01 -4.53 -6.91
CA SER A 150 12.86 -3.42 -6.44
C SER A 150 14.30 -3.82 -6.15
N PHE A 151 14.64 -5.09 -6.35
CA PHE A 151 15.98 -5.62 -6.12
C PHE A 151 16.73 -5.63 -7.45
N GLY A 152 17.42 -4.53 -7.78
CA GLY A 152 18.48 -4.58 -8.77
C GLY A 152 19.70 -5.31 -8.20
N HIS A 153 20.81 -5.23 -8.96
CA HIS A 153 22.02 -6.06 -8.88
C HIS A 153 22.67 -6.26 -7.49
N ARG A 154 22.25 -5.55 -6.44
CA ARG A 154 22.68 -5.76 -5.05
C ARG A 154 22.12 -7.02 -4.37
N ALA A 155 21.02 -7.60 -4.87
CA ALA A 155 20.57 -8.90 -4.35
C ALA A 155 21.54 -10.03 -4.71
N LYS A 156 22.08 -10.04 -5.94
CA LYS A 156 23.06 -11.06 -6.38
C LYS A 156 24.39 -11.01 -5.61
N ARG A 157 24.84 -9.85 -5.14
CA ARG A 157 26.05 -9.75 -4.30
C ARG A 157 25.84 -10.29 -2.89
N ASN A 158 24.59 -10.28 -2.42
CA ASN A 158 24.24 -10.89 -1.15
C ASN A 158 23.80 -12.34 -1.31
N ASP A 159 23.64 -12.92 -2.49
CA ASP A 159 23.30 -14.36 -2.59
C ASP A 159 24.52 -15.28 -2.47
N ALA A 160 25.74 -14.77 -2.68
CA ALA A 160 26.97 -15.54 -2.48
C ALA A 160 27.45 -15.54 -1.02
N GLU A 161 27.05 -14.55 -0.20
CA GLU A 161 27.44 -14.43 1.22
C GLU A 161 26.26 -14.00 2.14
N SER A 162 25.01 -14.18 1.69
CA SER A 162 23.84 -14.00 2.56
C SER A 162 23.95 -15.01 3.66
N ARG A 163 24.31 -14.48 4.84
CA ARG A 163 23.75 -14.87 6.13
C ARG A 163 22.49 -15.69 5.89
N PRO A 164 22.53 -17.01 6.08
CA PRO A 164 21.35 -17.80 5.88
C PRO A 164 20.30 -17.26 6.84
N SER A 165 19.26 -16.65 6.29
CA SER A 165 17.98 -16.46 6.95
C SER A 165 17.31 -17.84 7.04
N SER A 166 18.03 -18.83 7.58
CA SER A 166 17.46 -20.10 7.95
C SER A 166 16.71 -19.82 9.25
N THR A 167 15.41 -19.57 9.08
CA THR A 167 14.45 -19.59 10.18
C THR A 167 14.32 -20.99 10.80
N ASN A 168 14.99 -21.97 10.18
CA ASN A 168 15.08 -23.36 10.58
C ASN A 168 16.49 -23.60 11.14
N PHE A 169 16.55 -24.07 12.38
CA PHE A 169 17.76 -24.63 12.95
C PHE A 169 17.99 -26.01 12.33
N GLU A 170 19.24 -26.32 11.98
CA GLU A 170 19.58 -27.69 11.56
C GLU A 170 19.28 -28.68 12.70
N PRO A 171 18.86 -29.92 12.41
CA PRO A 171 18.52 -30.92 13.43
C PRO A 171 19.63 -31.09 14.48
N GLU A 172 20.89 -31.16 14.03
CA GLU A 172 22.07 -31.25 14.89
C GLU A 172 22.21 -30.04 15.83
N THR A 173 21.83 -28.86 15.36
CA THR A 173 21.84 -27.64 16.17
C THR A 173 20.73 -27.67 17.22
N ILE A 174 19.56 -28.23 16.89
CA ILE A 174 18.45 -28.41 17.83
C ILE A 174 18.85 -29.37 18.94
N ASP A 175 19.46 -30.51 18.60
CA ASP A 175 19.97 -31.48 19.58
C ASP A 175 21.02 -30.86 20.50
N ARG A 176 21.91 -30.03 19.94
CA ARG A 176 22.89 -29.27 20.72
C ARG A 176 22.22 -28.28 21.67
N ILE A 177 21.18 -27.57 21.23
CA ILE A 177 20.39 -26.66 22.10
C ILE A 177 19.77 -27.45 23.25
N HIS A 178 19.20 -28.63 22.98
CA HIS A 178 18.63 -29.51 24.03
C HIS A 178 19.69 -29.96 25.04
N PHE A 179 20.89 -30.34 24.57
CA PHE A 179 22.00 -30.67 25.44
C PHE A 179 22.41 -29.48 26.32
N LEU A 180 22.57 -28.29 25.75
CA LEU A 180 22.95 -27.07 26.47
C LEU A 180 21.88 -26.65 27.48
N VAL A 181 20.60 -26.87 27.19
CA VAL A 181 19.49 -26.62 28.13
C VAL A 181 19.55 -27.59 29.31
N LYS A 182 19.83 -28.88 29.07
CA LYS A 182 20.02 -29.87 30.14
C LYS A 182 21.25 -29.55 30.99
N GLU A 183 22.35 -29.19 30.34
CA GLU A 183 23.60 -28.79 31.00
C GLU A 183 23.38 -27.54 31.88
N PHE A 184 22.65 -26.54 31.38
CA PHE A 184 22.31 -25.34 32.14
C PHE A 184 21.39 -25.63 33.33
N LYS A 185 20.46 -26.60 33.22
CA LYS A 185 19.61 -27.04 34.33
C LYS A 185 20.38 -27.82 35.39
N ASN A 186 21.35 -28.63 34.97
CA ASN A 186 22.15 -29.47 35.86
C ASN A 186 23.29 -28.69 36.53
N THR A 187 23.79 -27.65 35.87
CA THR A 187 24.82 -26.76 36.41
C THR A 187 24.13 -25.67 37.21
N THR A 188 24.08 -25.83 38.53
CA THR A 188 23.73 -24.74 39.44
C THR A 188 24.76 -23.61 39.29
N HIS A 189 24.48 -22.63 38.43
CA HIS A 189 25.33 -21.46 38.28
C HIS A 189 25.14 -20.49 39.46
N SER A 190 26.24 -20.25 40.19
CA SER A 190 26.38 -19.28 41.27
C SER A 190 26.36 -17.79 40.84
N SER A 191 25.98 -17.46 39.60
CA SER A 191 26.08 -16.09 39.08
C SER A 191 24.74 -15.56 38.55
N PRO A 192 24.17 -14.49 39.14
CA PRO A 192 22.85 -13.94 38.78
C PRO A 192 22.70 -13.35 37.37
N SER A 193 23.77 -13.38 36.56
CA SER A 193 23.85 -12.61 35.30
C SER A 193 24.00 -13.45 34.03
N ASP A 194 24.24 -14.77 34.12
CA ASP A 194 24.36 -15.62 32.93
C ASP A 194 23.02 -16.32 32.64
N ASP A 195 22.24 -15.62 31.84
CA ASP A 195 20.94 -16.03 31.34
C ASP A 195 21.03 -17.22 30.36
N LEU A 196 20.06 -18.16 30.39
CA LEU A 196 20.02 -19.39 29.58
C LEU A 196 20.30 -19.11 28.09
N VAL A 197 19.68 -18.07 27.54
CA VAL A 197 19.82 -17.74 26.12
C VAL A 197 21.22 -17.20 25.80
N ASN A 198 21.87 -16.52 26.74
CA ASN A 198 23.25 -16.07 26.58
C ASN A 198 24.23 -17.24 26.68
N PHE A 199 23.97 -18.21 27.56
CA PHE A 199 24.72 -19.45 27.66
C PHE A 199 24.65 -20.25 26.36
N ILE A 200 23.44 -20.44 25.81
CA ILE A 200 23.24 -21.11 24.52
C ILE A 200 23.98 -20.36 23.41
N ARG A 201 23.87 -19.03 23.36
CA ARG A 201 24.52 -18.22 22.32
C ARG A 201 26.05 -18.31 22.35
N LYS A 202 26.66 -18.44 23.54
CA LYS A 202 28.12 -18.59 23.71
C LYS A 202 28.61 -19.98 23.27
N ASN A 203 27.80 -21.02 23.47
CA ASN A 203 28.19 -22.42 23.28
C ASN A 203 27.69 -23.06 21.98
N LEU A 204 27.06 -22.28 21.09
CA LEU A 204 26.67 -22.73 19.75
C LEU A 204 27.82 -22.51 18.74
N PRO A 205 28.02 -23.46 17.81
CA PRO A 205 29.08 -23.35 16.80
C PRO A 205 28.86 -22.20 15.82
N ARG A 206 27.61 -21.76 15.68
CA ARG A 206 27.20 -20.68 14.78
C ARG A 206 26.56 -19.55 15.58
N LYS A 207 26.82 -18.31 15.16
CA LYS A 207 26.25 -17.10 15.78
C LYS A 207 24.77 -16.97 15.40
N TYR A 208 23.88 -17.22 16.35
CA TYR A 208 22.45 -17.00 16.21
C TYR A 208 21.99 -15.74 16.95
N ASN A 209 20.95 -15.11 16.43
CA ASN A 209 20.32 -13.98 17.11
C ASN A 209 19.58 -14.47 18.36
N ARG A 210 19.61 -13.66 19.43
CA ARG A 210 18.92 -13.93 20.69
C ARG A 210 17.43 -14.24 20.48
N THR A 211 16.78 -13.50 19.58
CA THR A 211 15.37 -13.69 19.23
C THR A 211 15.09 -15.03 18.52
N GLN A 212 16.04 -15.52 17.70
CA GLN A 212 15.92 -16.81 17.03
C GLN A 212 15.97 -17.95 18.05
N ILE A 213 16.91 -17.88 19.00
CA ILE A 213 17.03 -18.87 20.08
C ILE A 213 15.75 -18.89 20.94
N ILE A 214 15.24 -17.72 21.35
CA ILE A 214 14.00 -17.64 22.13
C ILE A 214 12.80 -18.23 21.37
N LYS A 215 12.72 -17.96 20.06
CA LYS A 215 11.66 -18.51 19.20
C LYS A 215 11.76 -20.04 19.11
N GLN A 216 12.98 -20.58 18.99
CA GLN A 216 13.19 -22.02 18.97
C GLN A 216 12.84 -22.67 20.31
N LEU A 217 13.30 -22.10 21.43
CA LEU A 217 12.95 -22.61 22.77
C LEU A 217 11.44 -22.65 22.99
N ARG A 218 10.70 -21.64 22.51
CA ARG A 218 9.23 -21.64 22.56
C ARG A 218 8.62 -22.76 21.72
N TYR A 219 9.16 -23.01 20.53
CA TYR A 219 8.70 -24.10 19.67
C TYR A 219 8.90 -25.48 20.33
N GLU A 220 10.03 -25.66 21.02
CA GLU A 220 10.37 -26.88 21.77
C GLU A 220 9.66 -26.97 23.14
N GLY A 221 8.78 -26.03 23.50
CA GLY A 221 8.07 -26.02 24.77
C GLY A 221 8.93 -25.69 26.01
N ILE A 222 10.13 -25.14 25.82
CA ILE A 222 11.04 -24.76 26.91
C ILE A 222 10.70 -23.35 27.37
N HIS A 223 10.16 -23.24 28.59
CA HIS A 223 9.81 -21.95 29.19
C HIS A 223 11.08 -21.17 29.53
N TYR A 224 11.19 -19.97 28.97
CA TYR A 224 12.31 -19.06 29.17
C TYR A 224 11.82 -17.79 29.85
N GLU A 225 12.29 -17.53 31.07
CA GLU A 225 12.03 -16.28 31.80
C GLU A 225 13.19 -15.30 31.61
N PRO A 226 12.93 -14.08 31.13
CA PRO A 226 13.98 -13.07 31.02
C PRO A 226 14.50 -12.69 32.40
N PRO A 227 15.82 -12.45 32.57
CA PRO A 227 16.37 -12.04 33.85
C PRO A 227 15.71 -10.74 34.30
N THR A 228 15.22 -10.73 35.54
CA THR A 228 14.62 -9.53 36.15
C THR A 228 15.64 -8.41 36.16
N LYS A 229 15.40 -7.35 35.37
CA LYS A 229 16.18 -6.12 35.45
C LYS A 229 15.97 -5.53 36.85
N ARG A 230 16.96 -5.65 37.73
CA ARG A 230 17.03 -4.78 38.92
C ARG A 230 17.19 -3.36 38.40
N ARG A 231 16.18 -2.53 38.65
CA ARG A 231 16.19 -1.09 38.39
C ARG A 231 17.15 -0.40 39.35
#